data_AF-A0A850WEH7-F1
#
_entry.id   AF-A0A850WEH7-F1
#
_cell.length_a   1.000
_cell.length_b   1.000
_cell.length_c   1.000
_cell.angle_alpha   90.00
_cell.angle_beta   90.00
_cell.angle_gamma   90.00
#
_symmetry.space_group_name_H-M   'P 1'
#
loop_
_entity.id
_entity.type
_entity.pdbx_description
1 polymer ?
#
loop_
_entity_poly.entity_id
_entity_poly.type
_entity_poly.pdbx_seq_one_letter_code
_entity_poly.pdbx_strand_id
1 'polypeptide(L)'
;EQNGSSKCLPCKEDEYIEYPNDFPKCLGCRTCREDQVELSPCRAVSDTQCACRNGTFCSPDHPCEMCQKCRPRCPKDEVELAPCTPHSDRQCGPPTGTFSSNSYILIVTFTVVGVVALLVLFGILFKCHYCRSPGEHRVRGTPGVLTPAGGSAWVWAGGGLGTQDNIRNERFFRDQLLPRASGSVTPSTPGPEVHEHAPLLCRARPRRNLVPVQGKDPVTLLRRSFDIFARDVPCKDWKRYGRALDLLENDIALAEMNDRYSLEPFFQMLNTWQNRQGMNASVNTLLETLHQINLGGIAEDISSKLVQQGFFQYEVS
;
A
#
# COMPACT_ATOMS: atom_id res chain seq x y z
N GLU A 1 11.02 32.60 40.15
CA GLU A 1 12.31 32.42 39.43
C GLU A 1 12.75 33.77 38.91
N GLN A 2 14.04 33.98 38.59
CA GLN A 2 14.46 35.21 37.92
C GLN A 2 14.03 35.19 36.45
N ASN A 3 13.38 36.27 36.02
CA ASN A 3 12.91 36.49 34.65
C ASN A 3 14.12 36.73 33.72
N GLY A 4 14.76 35.65 33.29
CA GLY A 4 15.96 35.67 32.44
C GLY A 4 15.63 36.08 31.01
N SER A 5 15.63 37.38 30.73
CA SER A 5 15.57 37.92 29.37
C SER A 5 16.82 37.51 28.57
N SER A 6 16.71 36.41 27.82
CA SER A 6 17.75 35.95 26.89
C SER A 6 17.85 36.94 25.73
N LYS A 7 19.01 37.58 25.59
CA LYS A 7 19.27 38.52 24.50
C LYS A 7 19.83 37.78 23.29
N CYS A 8 19.04 37.68 22.22
CA CYS A 8 19.54 37.19 20.94
C CYS A 8 20.61 38.12 20.37
N LEU A 9 21.69 37.54 19.83
CA LEU A 9 22.75 38.24 19.10
C LEU A 9 22.79 37.71 17.66
N PRO A 10 23.10 38.55 16.66
CA PRO A 10 23.26 38.09 15.29
C PRO A 10 24.50 37.20 15.14
N CYS A 11 24.46 36.28 14.18
CA CYS A 11 25.63 35.51 13.78
C CYS A 11 26.71 36.40 13.16
N LYS A 12 27.96 35.94 13.22
CA LYS A 12 29.11 36.64 12.61
C LYS A 12 29.19 36.39 11.11
N GLU A 13 30.16 37.02 10.47
CA GLU A 13 30.66 36.57 9.17
C GLU A 13 31.11 35.11 9.27
N ASP A 14 30.88 34.34 8.21
CA ASP A 14 31.06 32.88 8.15
C ASP A 14 30.28 32.04 9.20
N GLU A 15 29.23 32.61 9.81
CA GLU A 15 28.28 31.89 10.67
C GLU A 15 26.80 32.16 10.28
N TYR A 16 25.91 31.17 10.48
CA TYR A 16 24.47 31.29 10.22
C TYR A 16 23.59 30.51 11.21
N ILE A 17 22.31 30.90 11.33
CA ILE A 17 21.22 30.00 11.73
C ILE A 17 19.94 30.35 10.95
N GLU A 18 19.34 29.36 10.27
CA GLU A 18 18.16 29.55 9.41
C GLU A 18 16.84 29.70 10.18
N TYR A 19 16.69 29.02 11.32
CA TYR A 19 15.44 28.95 12.08
C TYR A 19 15.56 29.58 13.49
N PRO A 20 14.45 30.09 14.07
CA PRO A 20 14.41 30.52 15.46
C PRO A 20 14.84 29.40 16.41
N ASN A 21 15.74 29.72 17.35
CA ASN A 21 16.46 28.75 18.16
C ASN A 21 16.89 29.37 19.50
N ASP A 22 17.38 28.53 20.41
CA ASP A 22 17.96 28.87 21.70
C ASP A 22 19.46 28.52 21.79
N PHE A 23 20.13 28.30 20.65
CA PHE A 23 21.52 27.85 20.64
C PHE A 23 22.48 28.94 21.14
N PRO A 24 23.51 28.58 21.94
CA PRO A 24 24.48 29.53 22.48
C PRO A 24 25.50 30.02 21.44
N LYS A 25 25.51 29.46 20.23
CA LYS A 25 26.41 29.76 19.11
C LYS A 25 25.73 29.48 17.78
N CYS A 26 26.13 30.20 16.74
CA CYS A 26 25.72 29.95 15.36
C CYS A 26 26.48 28.77 14.72
N LEU A 27 25.97 28.28 13.60
CA LEU A 27 26.60 27.23 12.80
C LEU A 27 27.62 27.85 11.86
N GLY A 28 28.79 27.23 11.69
CA GLY A 28 29.77 27.68 10.70
C GLY A 28 29.27 27.43 9.29
N CYS A 29 29.44 28.39 8.40
CA CYS A 29 29.05 28.28 7.00
C CYS A 29 29.85 27.20 6.26
N ARG A 30 29.20 26.50 5.34
CA ARG A 30 29.85 25.60 4.40
C ARG A 30 30.75 26.37 3.42
N THR A 31 31.93 25.82 3.13
CA THR A 31 32.75 26.25 1.98
C THR A 31 32.49 25.32 0.80
N CYS A 32 32.31 25.87 -0.41
CA CYS A 32 32.19 25.06 -1.62
C CYS A 32 33.54 24.45 -2.01
N ARG A 33 33.55 23.17 -2.38
CA ARG A 33 34.74 22.45 -2.85
C ARG A 33 35.13 22.86 -4.27
N GLU A 34 36.33 22.46 -4.69
CA GLU A 34 36.83 22.70 -6.05
C GLU A 34 35.91 22.14 -7.16
N ASP A 35 35.24 20.99 -6.94
CA ASP A 35 34.29 20.37 -7.87
C ASP A 35 32.91 21.06 -7.92
N GLN A 36 32.70 22.06 -7.06
CA GLN A 36 31.46 22.80 -6.90
C GLN A 36 31.55 24.26 -7.36
N VAL A 37 30.40 24.91 -7.43
CA VAL A 37 30.24 26.35 -7.61
C VAL A 37 29.33 26.89 -6.51
N GLU A 38 29.63 28.08 -6.01
CA GLU A 38 28.75 28.82 -5.12
C GLU A 38 27.59 29.40 -5.93
N LEU A 39 26.36 29.03 -5.55
CA LEU A 39 25.12 29.61 -6.07
C LEU A 39 24.68 30.83 -5.25
N SER A 40 24.92 30.81 -3.94
CA SER A 40 24.71 31.96 -3.07
C SER A 40 25.69 31.97 -1.90
N PRO A 41 26.24 33.15 -1.53
CA PRO A 41 27.12 33.30 -0.38
C PRO A 41 26.37 33.07 0.93
N CYS A 42 27.10 32.70 1.97
CA CYS A 42 26.53 32.59 3.30
C CYS A 42 25.98 33.92 3.84
N ARG A 43 24.99 33.84 4.72
CA ARG A 43 24.40 34.95 5.44
C ARG A 43 24.06 34.49 6.85
N ALA A 44 23.90 35.41 7.79
CA ALA A 44 23.50 35.09 9.18
C ALA A 44 22.20 34.26 9.31
N VAL A 45 21.38 34.16 8.25
CA VAL A 45 20.12 33.41 8.19
C VAL A 45 20.09 32.28 7.14
N SER A 46 21.21 31.99 6.45
CA SER A 46 21.24 30.95 5.41
C SER A 46 22.67 30.51 5.09
N ASP A 47 22.90 29.20 5.02
CA ASP A 47 24.19 28.62 4.61
C ASP A 47 24.60 29.01 3.18
N THR A 48 25.88 28.82 2.87
CA THR A 48 26.39 28.84 1.49
C THR A 48 25.73 27.73 0.67
N GLN A 49 25.14 28.08 -0.47
CA GLN A 49 24.57 27.08 -1.38
C GLN A 49 25.60 26.67 -2.42
N CYS A 50 26.02 25.41 -2.40
CA CYS A 50 26.99 24.84 -3.33
C CYS A 50 26.32 23.84 -4.29
N ALA A 51 26.52 24.00 -5.59
CA ALA A 51 26.08 23.05 -6.61
C ALA A 51 27.26 22.41 -7.36
N CYS A 52 27.03 21.25 -7.96
CA CYS A 52 28.02 20.61 -8.83
C CYS A 52 28.24 21.42 -10.11
N ARG A 53 29.48 21.42 -10.63
CA ARG A 53 29.82 22.05 -11.91
C ARG A 53 29.07 21.40 -13.09
N ASN A 54 28.93 22.13 -14.20
CA ASN A 54 28.29 21.60 -15.41
C ASN A 54 28.91 20.27 -15.86
N GLY A 55 28.06 19.28 -16.11
CA GLY A 55 28.47 17.91 -16.47
C GLY A 55 28.74 17.00 -15.27
N THR A 56 28.58 17.48 -14.03
CA THR A 56 28.59 16.66 -12.82
C THR A 56 27.31 16.85 -11.98
N PHE A 57 26.99 15.85 -11.16
CA PHE A 57 25.76 15.79 -10.36
C PHE A 57 25.98 15.10 -9.00
N CYS A 58 25.05 15.28 -8.07
CA CYS A 58 24.92 14.51 -6.83
C CYS A 58 23.45 14.19 -6.57
N SER A 59 23.08 12.93 -6.34
CA SER A 59 21.70 12.62 -5.97
C SER A 59 21.35 13.23 -4.61
N PRO A 60 20.12 13.76 -4.39
CA PRO A 60 19.65 14.13 -3.06
C PRO A 60 19.54 12.95 -2.09
N ASP A 61 19.49 11.71 -2.59
CA ASP A 61 19.31 10.49 -1.77
C ASP A 61 20.53 10.17 -0.88
N HIS A 62 21.72 10.67 -1.23
CA HIS A 62 22.96 10.41 -0.52
C HIS A 62 23.75 11.69 -0.23
N PRO A 63 24.60 11.73 0.82
CA PRO A 63 25.53 12.84 1.01
C PRO A 63 26.38 13.08 -0.25
N CYS A 64 26.46 14.34 -0.68
CA CYS A 64 27.25 14.75 -1.84
C CYS A 64 28.73 14.88 -1.46
N GLU A 65 29.40 13.77 -1.18
CA GLU A 65 30.85 13.74 -0.86
C GLU A 65 31.71 14.17 -2.05
N MET A 66 31.35 13.75 -3.26
CA MET A 66 31.96 14.16 -4.53
C MET A 66 30.91 14.30 -5.64
N CYS A 67 31.08 15.27 -6.53
CA CYS A 67 30.23 15.42 -7.71
C CYS A 67 30.58 14.37 -8.76
N GLN A 68 29.62 13.49 -9.07
CA GLN A 68 29.75 12.39 -10.03
C GLN A 68 29.63 12.91 -11.46
N LYS A 69 30.37 12.35 -12.43
CA LYS A 69 30.25 12.75 -13.84
C LYS A 69 28.98 12.19 -14.45
N CYS A 70 28.22 13.05 -15.13
CA CYS A 70 27.05 12.63 -15.89
C CYS A 70 27.41 11.71 -17.07
N ARG A 71 26.51 10.81 -17.45
CA ARG A 71 26.64 9.99 -18.66
C ARG A 71 26.75 10.90 -19.91
N PRO A 72 27.73 10.67 -20.80
CA PRO A 72 27.99 11.54 -21.95
C PRO A 72 26.94 11.40 -23.06
N ARG A 73 26.32 10.22 -23.18
CA ARG A 73 25.20 9.88 -24.08
C ARG A 73 24.41 8.73 -23.47
N CYS A 74 23.18 8.50 -23.96
CA CYS A 74 22.42 7.30 -23.66
C CYS A 74 23.01 6.05 -24.35
N PRO A 75 22.69 4.84 -23.85
CA PRO A 75 22.95 3.58 -24.53
C PRO A 75 22.40 3.55 -25.97
N LYS A 76 22.84 2.56 -26.76
CA LYS A 76 22.21 2.27 -28.04
C LYS A 76 20.75 1.88 -27.81
N ASP A 77 19.88 2.27 -28.74
CA ASP A 77 18.44 2.00 -28.73
C ASP A 77 17.65 2.70 -27.58
N GLU A 78 18.30 3.62 -26.85
CA GLU A 78 17.67 4.53 -25.89
C GLU A 78 17.78 6.00 -26.32
N VAL A 79 16.77 6.80 -25.97
CA VAL A 79 16.75 8.26 -26.14
C VAL A 79 16.90 8.97 -24.80
N GLU A 80 17.36 10.22 -24.84
CA GLU A 80 17.40 11.08 -23.67
C GLU A 80 15.98 11.52 -23.29
N LEU A 81 15.52 11.08 -22.11
CA LEU A 81 14.24 11.46 -21.53
C LEU A 81 14.37 12.75 -20.71
N ALA A 82 15.52 12.97 -20.06
CA ALA A 82 15.83 14.20 -19.35
C ALA A 82 17.36 14.47 -19.34
N PRO A 83 17.77 15.74 -19.40
CA PRO A 83 19.18 16.13 -19.38
C PRO A 83 19.84 15.91 -18.01
N CYS A 84 21.17 15.88 -18.02
CA CYS A 84 22.00 15.98 -16.80
C CYS A 84 21.71 17.30 -16.06
N THR A 85 21.51 17.22 -14.75
CA THR A 85 21.33 18.38 -13.84
C THR A 85 22.34 18.29 -12.69
N PRO A 86 22.58 19.36 -11.90
CA PRO A 86 23.43 19.27 -10.71
C PRO A 86 22.95 18.25 -9.65
N HIS A 87 21.71 17.78 -9.74
CA HIS A 87 21.06 16.88 -8.78
C HIS A 87 20.73 15.49 -9.35
N SER A 88 20.89 15.27 -10.65
CA SER A 88 20.55 14.01 -11.32
C SER A 88 21.38 13.79 -12.57
N ASP A 89 21.77 12.54 -12.80
CA ASP A 89 22.33 12.14 -14.09
C ASP A 89 21.30 12.31 -15.23
N ARG A 90 21.79 12.26 -16.47
CA ARG A 90 20.96 12.12 -17.67
C ARG A 90 20.07 10.89 -17.55
N GLN A 91 18.78 11.08 -17.81
CA GLN A 91 17.82 9.98 -17.85
C GLN A 91 17.67 9.46 -19.27
N CYS A 92 17.75 8.15 -19.42
CA CYS A 92 17.66 7.44 -20.68
C CYS A 92 16.56 6.39 -20.58
N GLY A 93 15.93 6.08 -21.71
CA GLY A 93 14.93 5.03 -21.80
C GLY A 93 14.58 4.73 -23.25
N PRO A 94 13.68 3.77 -23.50
CA PRO A 94 13.29 3.44 -24.87
C PRO A 94 12.74 4.68 -25.58
N PRO A 95 12.96 4.83 -26.92
CA PRO A 95 12.25 5.83 -27.69
C PRO A 95 10.77 5.69 -27.39
N THR A 96 10.14 6.79 -26.97
CA THR A 96 8.69 6.89 -26.78
C THR A 96 8.02 6.88 -28.15
N GLY A 97 8.04 5.71 -28.79
CA GLY A 97 7.16 5.39 -29.89
C GLY A 97 5.74 5.73 -29.44
N THR A 98 5.05 6.53 -30.27
CA THR A 98 3.71 7.01 -30.02
C THR A 98 2.83 5.87 -29.50
N PHE A 99 2.49 5.90 -28.20
CA PHE A 99 1.57 4.95 -27.59
C PHE A 99 0.32 4.90 -28.47
N SER A 100 0.07 3.74 -29.10
CA SER A 100 -0.81 3.59 -30.26
C SER A 100 -1.99 4.55 -30.23
N SER A 101 -1.98 5.56 -31.10
CA SER A 101 -3.00 6.62 -31.12
C SER A 101 -4.42 6.06 -31.14
N ASN A 102 -4.60 4.89 -31.76
CA ASN A 102 -5.85 4.13 -31.77
C ASN A 102 -6.38 3.82 -30.35
N SER A 103 -5.53 3.46 -29.39
CA SER A 103 -5.94 3.19 -28.00
C SER A 103 -6.47 4.45 -27.31
N TYR A 104 -5.74 5.57 -27.42
CA TYR A 104 -6.16 6.84 -26.84
C TYR A 104 -7.44 7.38 -27.49
N ILE A 105 -7.54 7.32 -28.82
CA ILE A 105 -8.73 7.72 -29.58
C ILE A 105 -9.94 6.85 -29.20
N LEU A 106 -9.77 5.53 -29.01
CA LEU A 106 -10.86 4.66 -28.54
C LEU A 106 -11.34 5.04 -27.13
N ILE A 107 -10.42 5.31 -26.20
CA ILE A 107 -10.78 5.73 -24.83
C ILE A 107 -11.55 7.07 -24.86
N VAL A 108 -11.08 8.04 -25.64
CA VAL A 108 -11.76 9.34 -25.80
C VAL A 108 -13.13 9.20 -26.49
N THR A 109 -13.28 8.34 -27.51
CA THR A 109 -14.59 8.17 -28.15
C THR A 109 -15.60 7.45 -27.25
N PHE A 110 -15.20 6.39 -26.54
CA PHE A 110 -16.09 5.71 -25.59
C PHE A 110 -16.54 6.62 -24.44
N THR A 111 -15.65 7.45 -23.89
CA THR A 111 -16.00 8.38 -22.81
C THR A 111 -16.97 9.47 -23.28
N VAL A 112 -16.72 10.09 -24.45
CA VAL A 112 -17.63 11.10 -25.02
C VAL A 112 -19.02 10.51 -25.32
N VAL A 113 -19.09 9.33 -25.95
CA VAL A 113 -20.38 8.66 -26.25
C VAL A 113 -21.13 8.30 -24.98
N GLY A 114 -20.43 7.79 -23.95
CA GLY A 114 -21.03 7.49 -22.64
C GLY A 114 -21.64 8.72 -21.96
N VAL A 115 -20.91 9.85 -21.94
CA VAL A 115 -21.42 11.11 -21.36
C VAL A 115 -22.66 11.62 -22.11
N VAL A 116 -22.64 11.60 -23.45
CA VAL A 116 -23.81 12.02 -24.26
C VAL A 116 -25.02 11.12 -23.99
N ALA A 117 -24.83 9.80 -23.92
CA ALA A 117 -25.92 8.87 -23.60
C ALA A 117 -26.51 9.12 -22.20
N LEU A 118 -25.67 9.40 -21.20
CA LEU A 118 -26.12 9.75 -19.84
C LEU A 118 -26.90 11.07 -19.80
N LEU A 119 -26.48 12.10 -20.55
CA LEU A 119 -27.20 13.37 -20.64
C LEU A 119 -28.56 13.21 -21.33
N VAL A 120 -28.65 12.38 -22.37
CA VAL A 120 -29.92 12.06 -23.04
C VAL A 120 -30.85 11.28 -22.11
N LEU A 121 -30.35 10.26 -21.40
CA LEU A 121 -31.11 9.53 -20.39
C LEU A 121 -31.62 10.45 -19.28
N PHE A 122 -30.76 11.34 -18.75
CA PHE A 122 -31.16 12.32 -17.75
C PHE A 122 -32.25 13.26 -18.28
N GLY A 123 -32.12 13.76 -19.52
CA GLY A 123 -33.15 14.60 -20.17
C GLY A 123 -34.49 13.88 -20.37
N ILE A 124 -34.47 12.60 -20.75
CA ILE A 124 -35.68 11.77 -20.86
C ILE A 124 -36.32 11.59 -19.49
N LEU A 125 -35.54 11.20 -18.47
CA LEU A 125 -36.03 11.04 -17.10
C LEU A 125 -36.61 12.35 -16.54
N PHE A 126 -35.95 13.49 -16.77
CA PHE A 126 -36.41 14.80 -16.34
C PHE A 126 -37.72 15.19 -17.03
N LYS A 127 -37.87 14.91 -18.33
CA LYS A 127 -39.12 15.13 -19.07
C LYS A 127 -40.24 14.19 -18.60
N CYS A 128 -39.94 12.92 -18.33
CA CYS A 128 -40.89 11.97 -17.73
C CYS A 128 -41.33 12.41 -16.32
N HIS A 129 -40.44 13.03 -15.54
CA HIS A 129 -40.77 13.57 -14.21
C HIS A 129 -41.65 14.82 -14.31
N TYR A 130 -41.39 15.72 -15.27
CA TYR A 130 -42.21 16.92 -15.51
C TYR A 130 -43.60 16.58 -16.07
N CYS A 131 -43.73 15.54 -16.90
CA CYS A 131 -45.02 15.07 -17.42
C CYS A 131 -45.84 14.24 -16.42
N ARG A 132 -45.39 14.07 -15.16
CA ARG A 132 -46.05 13.20 -14.16
C ARG A 132 -46.43 13.91 -12.85
N SER A 133 -46.43 15.25 -12.82
CA SER A 133 -47.02 16.01 -11.71
C SER A 133 -48.54 16.19 -11.92
N PRO A 134 -49.39 16.00 -10.90
CA PRO A 134 -50.84 15.85 -11.10
C PRO A 134 -51.59 17.19 -11.17
N GLY A 135 -52.49 17.31 -12.16
CA GLY A 135 -53.51 18.35 -12.23
C GLY A 135 -54.89 17.73 -12.17
N GLU A 136 -55.53 17.78 -10.99
CA GLU A 136 -56.89 17.28 -10.79
C GLU A 136 -57.92 18.39 -11.09
N HIS A 137 -58.85 18.16 -12.03
CA HIS A 137 -60.21 18.66 -11.87
C HIS A 137 -61.24 17.90 -12.74
N ARG A 138 -62.44 17.77 -12.19
CA ARG A 138 -63.50 16.83 -12.57
C ARG A 138 -64.72 17.57 -13.11
N VAL A 139 -65.24 17.26 -14.31
CA VAL A 139 -66.70 17.37 -14.66
C VAL A 139 -67.12 16.40 -15.78
N ARG A 140 -68.08 15.54 -15.42
CA ARG A 140 -69.16 14.86 -16.17
C ARG A 140 -69.38 15.17 -17.68
N GLY A 141 -69.51 14.10 -18.48
CA GLY A 141 -70.21 14.10 -19.79
C GLY A 141 -70.09 12.78 -20.59
N THR A 142 -71.19 12.04 -20.73
CA THR A 142 -71.38 10.87 -21.63
C THR A 142 -72.61 11.11 -22.53
N PRO A 143 -72.89 10.33 -23.60
CA PRO A 143 -72.04 9.46 -24.45
C PRO A 143 -72.27 9.68 -25.99
N GLY A 144 -71.53 8.95 -26.84
CA GLY A 144 -71.79 8.80 -28.29
C GLY A 144 -70.58 8.16 -28.99
N VAL A 145 -70.53 6.84 -29.25
CA VAL A 145 -71.19 6.10 -30.35
C VAL A 145 -70.72 6.54 -31.74
N LEU A 146 -69.76 5.79 -32.33
CA LEU A 146 -69.76 5.22 -33.70
C LEU A 146 -68.38 4.62 -34.08
N THR A 147 -68.29 3.30 -34.09
CA THR A 147 -67.45 2.50 -35.01
C THR A 147 -68.32 2.12 -36.24
N PRO A 148 -67.82 1.46 -37.33
CA PRO A 148 -66.48 0.94 -37.65
C PRO A 148 -65.90 1.71 -38.88
N ALA A 149 -65.10 1.22 -39.86
CA ALA A 149 -64.59 -0.10 -40.24
C ALA A 149 -63.33 -0.01 -41.16
N GLY A 150 -62.67 -1.15 -41.42
CA GLY A 150 -61.73 -1.34 -42.53
C GLY A 150 -60.23 -1.12 -42.18
N GLY A 151 -59.37 -2.15 -42.15
CA GLY A 151 -59.62 -3.56 -42.44
C GLY A 151 -58.60 -4.52 -41.83
N SER A 152 -59.08 -5.76 -41.66
CA SER A 152 -58.33 -6.99 -41.38
C SER A 152 -57.26 -7.29 -42.45
N ALA A 153 -56.26 -8.18 -42.29
CA ALA A 153 -56.29 -9.47 -41.62
C ALA A 153 -54.89 -10.05 -41.32
N TRP A 154 -54.73 -10.68 -40.15
CA TRP A 154 -54.15 -12.02 -39.85
C TRP A 154 -52.99 -12.57 -40.74
N VAL A 155 -51.94 -13.21 -40.20
CA VAL A 155 -51.99 -14.50 -39.46
C VAL A 155 -50.66 -14.83 -38.71
N TRP A 156 -50.75 -15.25 -37.43
CA TRP A 156 -50.03 -16.32 -36.68
C TRP A 156 -48.52 -16.62 -36.92
N ALA A 157 -47.71 -17.15 -35.98
CA ALA A 157 -47.72 -17.27 -34.50
C ALA A 157 -46.37 -17.90 -34.03
N GLY A 158 -46.04 -17.82 -32.74
CA GLY A 158 -45.14 -18.79 -32.08
C GLY A 158 -43.98 -18.23 -31.25
N GLY A 159 -43.95 -18.60 -29.96
CA GLY A 159 -42.74 -18.56 -29.11
C GLY A 159 -42.62 -17.39 -28.12
N GLY A 160 -43.02 -17.61 -26.86
CA GLY A 160 -42.38 -16.94 -25.72
C GLY A 160 -41.03 -17.59 -25.40
N LEU A 161 -40.35 -17.34 -24.28
CA LEU A 161 -40.66 -16.54 -23.09
C LEU A 161 -39.32 -16.37 -22.31
N GLY A 162 -39.21 -15.37 -21.42
CA GLY A 162 -38.27 -15.41 -20.30
C GLY A 162 -36.94 -14.68 -20.52
N THR A 163 -36.74 -13.64 -19.70
CA THR A 163 -35.44 -13.06 -19.39
C THR A 163 -34.56 -14.08 -18.67
N GLN A 164 -33.23 -14.02 -18.88
CA GLN A 164 -32.27 -14.82 -18.11
C GLN A 164 -31.26 -13.92 -17.38
N ASP A 165 -31.60 -13.63 -16.13
CA ASP A 165 -30.79 -12.97 -15.13
C ASP A 165 -30.43 -13.97 -14.01
N ASN A 166 -29.25 -14.59 -14.14
CA ASN A 166 -28.81 -15.68 -13.25
C ASN A 166 -28.40 -15.16 -11.86
N ILE A 167 -29.21 -15.42 -10.83
CA ILE A 167 -28.87 -15.18 -9.42
C ILE A 167 -29.13 -16.43 -8.54
N ARG A 168 -28.08 -16.79 -7.77
CA ARG A 168 -28.03 -17.53 -6.47
C ARG A 168 -27.75 -19.05 -6.36
N ASN A 169 -26.55 -19.30 -5.83
CA ASN A 169 -26.18 -20.01 -4.58
C ASN A 169 -26.46 -21.51 -4.34
N GLU A 170 -25.40 -22.19 -3.85
CA GLU A 170 -25.28 -23.07 -2.64
C GLU A 170 -26.44 -24.02 -2.26
N ARG A 171 -26.24 -25.28 -1.79
CA ARG A 171 -25.04 -26.02 -1.33
C ARG A 171 -25.41 -27.51 -1.13
N PHE A 172 -24.40 -28.37 -0.99
CA PHE A 172 -24.40 -29.65 -0.24
C PHE A 172 -25.26 -30.86 -0.66
N PHE A 173 -24.58 -32.01 -0.80
CA PHE A 173 -24.80 -33.36 -0.22
C PHE A 173 -24.09 -34.36 -1.15
N ARG A 174 -22.87 -34.80 -0.84
CA ARG A 174 -22.56 -36.00 -0.03
C ARG A 174 -23.48 -37.18 -0.37
N ASP A 175 -22.93 -38.16 -1.08
CA ASP A 175 -22.84 -39.52 -0.52
C ASP A 175 -21.70 -40.36 -1.12
N GLN A 176 -21.30 -41.36 -0.34
CA GLN A 176 -20.04 -42.11 -0.45
C GLN A 176 -20.37 -43.61 -0.41
N LEU A 177 -20.05 -44.38 -1.46
CA LEU A 177 -20.16 -45.84 -1.48
C LEU A 177 -18.97 -46.52 -2.19
N LEU A 178 -17.86 -46.64 -1.44
CA LEU A 178 -17.06 -47.86 -1.12
C LEU A 178 -17.10 -49.12 -2.05
N PRO A 179 -16.16 -50.09 -1.91
CA PRO A 179 -14.81 -50.09 -1.29
C PRO A 179 -13.71 -50.82 -2.12
N ARG A 180 -12.43 -50.71 -1.71
CA ARG A 180 -11.56 -51.92 -1.62
C ARG A 180 -10.47 -51.78 -0.56
N ALA A 181 -10.31 -52.82 0.24
CA ALA A 181 -9.28 -52.93 1.28
C ALA A 181 -7.98 -53.52 0.72
N SER A 182 -6.86 -53.16 1.36
CA SER A 182 -5.80 -54.08 1.79
C SER A 182 -4.91 -53.33 2.80
N GLY A 183 -4.77 -53.86 4.00
CA GLY A 183 -3.92 -53.26 5.04
C GLY A 183 -2.58 -53.97 5.19
N SER A 184 -1.66 -53.36 5.93
CA SER A 184 -0.49 -54.01 6.50
C SER A 184 -0.20 -53.53 7.93
N VAL A 185 0.04 -54.49 8.83
CA VAL A 185 0.46 -54.34 10.23
C VAL A 185 2.01 -54.48 10.28
N THR A 186 2.80 -54.11 11.30
CA THR A 186 2.66 -53.96 12.77
C THR A 186 3.92 -53.15 13.25
N PRO A 187 4.28 -53.01 14.56
CA PRO A 187 3.58 -52.47 15.73
C PRO A 187 4.38 -51.39 16.51
N SER A 188 3.76 -50.89 17.59
CA SER A 188 4.25 -50.07 18.72
C SER A 188 5.63 -50.39 19.35
N THR A 189 6.21 -49.42 20.07
CA THR A 189 6.81 -49.58 21.42
C THR A 189 6.85 -48.23 22.18
N PRO A 190 6.50 -48.15 23.48
CA PRO A 190 6.48 -46.89 24.26
C PRO A 190 7.50 -46.80 25.43
N GLY A 191 7.80 -45.55 25.83
CA GLY A 191 8.33 -45.16 27.16
C GLY A 191 9.84 -44.86 27.26
N PRO A 192 10.33 -44.30 28.39
CA PRO A 192 9.61 -43.73 29.53
C PRO A 192 9.96 -42.24 29.82
N GLU A 193 9.29 -41.65 30.82
CA GLU A 193 9.52 -40.30 31.32
C GLU A 193 10.85 -40.16 32.07
N VAL A 194 11.45 -38.96 32.02
CA VAL A 194 12.33 -38.46 33.10
C VAL A 194 11.78 -37.11 33.55
N HIS A 195 11.15 -37.10 34.72
CA HIS A 195 10.88 -35.88 35.46
C HIS A 195 12.18 -35.35 36.06
N GLU A 196 12.60 -34.13 35.71
CA GLU A 196 13.54 -33.38 36.54
C GLU A 196 13.15 -31.90 36.63
N HIS A 197 13.51 -31.27 37.74
CA HIS A 197 12.70 -30.20 38.33
C HIS A 197 12.89 -28.81 37.69
N ALA A 198 11.77 -28.08 37.58
CA ALA A 198 11.73 -26.73 37.07
C ALA A 198 12.44 -25.71 37.97
N PRO A 199 13.25 -24.78 37.42
CA PRO A 199 13.53 -23.49 38.04
C PRO A 199 12.30 -22.57 37.89
N LEU A 200 12.11 -21.68 38.86
CA LEU A 200 11.04 -20.68 38.88
C LEU A 200 11.19 -19.68 37.71
N LEU A 201 10.49 -19.90 36.61
CA LEU A 201 10.33 -18.94 35.52
C LEU A 201 8.86 -18.65 35.23
N CYS A 202 8.60 -17.41 34.83
CA CYS A 202 7.28 -16.83 34.66
C CYS A 202 6.35 -17.75 33.86
N ARG A 203 5.12 -17.91 34.36
CA ARG A 203 4.02 -18.73 33.79
C ARG A 203 3.86 -18.47 32.30
N ALA A 204 4.55 -19.26 31.47
CA ALA A 204 4.48 -19.17 30.03
C ALA A 204 3.03 -19.45 29.62
N ARG A 205 2.37 -18.46 29.01
CA ARG A 205 1.05 -18.68 28.43
C ARG A 205 1.23 -19.67 27.27
N PRO A 206 0.34 -20.67 27.11
CA PRO A 206 0.39 -21.53 25.94
C PRO A 206 0.26 -20.65 24.70
N ARG A 207 1.24 -20.71 23.80
CA ARG A 207 1.18 -19.99 22.52
C ARG A 207 -0.07 -20.46 21.77
N ARG A 208 -0.87 -19.52 21.29
CA ARG A 208 -2.06 -19.80 20.49
C ARG A 208 -1.83 -19.26 19.10
N ASN A 209 -1.89 -20.13 18.10
CA ASN A 209 -1.85 -19.72 16.71
C ASN A 209 -3.01 -18.77 16.40
N LEU A 210 -2.76 -17.85 15.49
CA LEU A 210 -3.78 -16.99 14.91
C LEU A 210 -4.17 -17.52 13.53
N VAL A 211 -5.47 -17.62 13.28
CA VAL A 211 -6.03 -17.91 11.95
C VAL A 211 -6.78 -16.69 11.42
N PRO A 212 -6.73 -16.40 10.10
CA PRO A 212 -7.49 -15.31 9.50
C PRO A 212 -9.00 -15.46 9.73
N VAL A 213 -9.70 -14.35 9.98
CA VAL A 213 -11.18 -14.36 10.07
C VAL A 213 -11.77 -14.63 8.68
N GLN A 214 -12.73 -15.55 8.62
CA GLN A 214 -13.37 -16.02 7.39
C GLN A 214 -13.97 -14.88 6.55
N GLY A 215 -13.80 -14.95 5.22
CA GLY A 215 -14.38 -14.00 4.27
C GLY A 215 -13.53 -12.77 3.94
N LYS A 216 -12.29 -12.68 4.44
CA LYS A 216 -11.29 -11.67 4.03
C LYS A 216 -10.05 -12.36 3.45
N ASP A 217 -9.39 -11.69 2.50
CA ASP A 217 -8.16 -12.19 1.90
C ASP A 217 -7.01 -12.30 2.93
N PRO A 218 -6.39 -13.49 3.10
CA PRO A 218 -5.29 -13.69 4.07
C PRO A 218 -4.08 -12.79 3.83
N VAL A 219 -3.73 -12.51 2.56
CA VAL A 219 -2.57 -11.68 2.20
C VAL A 219 -2.77 -10.23 2.64
N THR A 220 -3.96 -9.70 2.41
CA THR A 220 -4.40 -8.36 2.85
C THR A 220 -4.50 -8.27 4.38
N LEU A 221 -4.98 -9.32 5.06
CA LEU A 221 -5.01 -9.37 6.53
C LEU A 221 -3.60 -9.40 7.13
N LEU A 222 -2.69 -10.17 6.55
CA LEU A 222 -1.30 -10.19 6.96
C LEU A 222 -0.65 -8.80 6.79
N ARG A 223 -0.82 -8.15 5.63
CA ARG A 223 -0.23 -6.82 5.40
C ARG A 223 -0.79 -5.74 6.35
N ARG A 224 -2.07 -5.82 6.72
CA ARG A 224 -2.67 -4.94 7.77
C ARG A 224 -2.10 -5.19 9.17
N SER A 225 -1.54 -6.36 9.45
CA SER A 225 -0.89 -6.60 10.74
C SER A 225 0.40 -5.80 10.89
N PHE A 226 1.08 -5.46 9.79
CA PHE A 226 2.40 -4.83 9.81
C PHE A 226 2.39 -3.45 10.49
N ASP A 227 1.30 -2.70 10.41
CA ASP A 227 1.12 -1.42 11.13
C ASP A 227 1.18 -1.58 12.66
N ILE A 228 0.78 -2.75 13.17
CA ILE A 228 0.82 -3.08 14.60
C ILE A 228 2.24 -3.52 14.98
N PHE A 229 2.86 -4.40 14.18
CA PHE A 229 4.26 -4.80 14.39
C PHE A 229 5.21 -3.60 14.37
N ALA A 230 5.09 -2.71 13.39
CA ALA A 230 5.94 -1.52 13.25
C ALA A 230 5.81 -0.56 14.45
N ARG A 231 4.62 -0.50 15.07
CA ARG A 231 4.30 0.38 16.21
C ARG A 231 4.75 -0.20 17.55
N ASP A 232 4.51 -1.49 17.76
CA ASP A 232 4.66 -2.13 19.07
C ASP A 232 6.06 -2.73 19.29
N VAL A 233 6.78 -3.08 18.23
CA VAL A 233 8.15 -3.59 18.32
C VAL A 233 9.14 -2.41 18.45
N PRO A 234 10.08 -2.42 19.43
CA PRO A 234 10.92 -1.26 19.71
C PRO A 234 11.80 -0.83 18.53
N CYS A 235 11.92 0.48 18.31
CA CYS A 235 12.70 1.08 17.23
C CYS A 235 14.22 0.75 17.24
N LYS A 236 14.74 0.13 18.30
CA LYS A 236 16.11 -0.38 18.39
C LYS A 236 16.26 -1.84 17.93
N ASP A 237 15.16 -2.61 17.94
CA ASP A 237 15.15 -4.06 17.70
C ASP A 237 14.64 -4.43 16.30
N TRP A 238 14.04 -3.51 15.53
CA TRP A 238 13.47 -3.84 14.21
C TRP A 238 14.48 -4.44 13.21
N LYS A 239 15.73 -3.95 13.17
CA LYS A 239 16.78 -4.56 12.33
C LYS A 239 17.18 -5.96 12.82
N ARG A 240 17.24 -6.16 14.14
CA ARG A 240 17.49 -7.47 14.76
C ARG A 240 16.36 -8.47 14.48
N TYR A 241 15.13 -7.97 14.41
CA TYR A 241 13.96 -8.72 14.02
C TYR A 241 13.97 -9.07 12.52
N GLY A 242 14.33 -8.13 11.64
CA GLY A 242 14.51 -8.40 10.20
C GLY A 242 15.53 -9.51 9.91
N ARG A 243 16.68 -9.49 10.60
CA ARG A 243 17.69 -10.56 10.54
C ARG A 243 17.14 -11.92 10.98
N ALA A 244 16.30 -11.94 12.01
CA ALA A 244 15.65 -13.17 12.49
C ALA A 244 14.45 -13.62 11.63
N LEU A 245 14.07 -12.83 10.62
CA LEU A 245 13.16 -13.20 9.52
C LEU A 245 13.93 -13.64 8.25
N ASP A 246 15.23 -13.94 8.37
CA ASP A 246 16.15 -14.30 7.29
C ASP A 246 16.25 -13.26 6.14
N LEU A 247 16.01 -11.98 6.46
CA LEU A 247 16.30 -10.88 5.52
C LEU A 247 17.80 -10.59 5.46
N LEU A 248 18.27 -10.25 4.26
CA LEU A 248 19.66 -9.85 4.03
C LEU A 248 19.89 -8.41 4.52
N GLU A 249 21.12 -8.09 4.95
CA GLU A 249 21.48 -6.73 5.37
C GLU A 249 21.21 -5.66 4.31
N ASN A 250 21.36 -5.99 3.02
CA ASN A 250 21.04 -5.07 1.93
C ASN A 250 19.54 -4.75 1.86
N ASP A 251 18.65 -5.71 2.16
CA ASP A 251 17.20 -5.51 2.13
C ASP A 251 16.77 -4.62 3.31
N ILE A 252 17.38 -4.83 4.48
CA ILE A 252 17.15 -4.03 5.69
C ILE A 252 17.67 -2.60 5.49
N ALA A 253 18.83 -2.43 4.85
CA ALA A 253 19.39 -1.13 4.51
C ALA A 253 18.55 -0.37 3.46
N LEU A 254 18.03 -1.06 2.44
CA LEU A 254 17.11 -0.47 1.45
C LEU A 254 15.81 0.01 2.11
N ALA A 255 15.28 -0.76 3.08
CA ALA A 255 14.09 -0.35 3.82
C ALA A 255 14.35 0.90 4.69
N GLU A 256 15.56 1.05 5.24
CA GLU A 256 15.98 2.23 6.01
C GLU A 256 16.12 3.52 5.18
N MET A 257 16.48 3.41 3.89
CA MET A 257 16.68 4.58 3.03
C MET A 257 15.37 5.26 2.57
N ASN A 258 14.22 4.60 2.70
CA ASN A 258 13.01 4.99 1.98
C ASN A 258 12.11 6.07 2.62
N ASP A 259 12.23 6.41 3.92
CA ASP A 259 11.70 7.67 4.46
C ASP A 259 12.34 8.04 5.83
N ARG A 260 12.54 9.35 6.07
CA ARG A 260 13.11 9.89 7.31
C ARG A 260 12.10 10.05 8.46
N TYR A 261 10.80 9.86 8.22
CA TYR A 261 9.75 10.16 9.22
C TYR A 261 8.96 8.94 9.71
N SER A 262 9.67 8.03 10.39
CA SER A 262 9.18 7.15 11.47
C SER A 262 8.05 6.14 11.16
N LEU A 263 8.33 4.86 11.43
CA LEU A 263 7.51 3.63 11.21
C LEU A 263 7.61 3.01 9.80
N GLU A 264 7.74 3.81 8.75
CA GLU A 264 7.75 3.30 7.36
C GLU A 264 8.89 2.29 7.05
N PRO A 265 10.15 2.45 7.53
CA PRO A 265 11.21 1.48 7.27
C PRO A 265 10.90 0.05 7.73
N PHE A 266 10.20 -0.09 8.86
CA PHE A 266 9.79 -1.41 9.36
C PHE A 266 8.67 -1.98 8.48
N PHE A 267 7.66 -1.18 8.15
CA PHE A 267 6.59 -1.59 7.26
C PHE A 267 7.12 -2.07 5.90
N GLN A 268 8.08 -1.33 5.31
CA GLN A 268 8.76 -1.70 4.07
C GLN A 268 9.60 -2.98 4.22
N MET A 269 10.33 -3.16 5.32
CA MET A 269 11.04 -4.40 5.62
C MET A 269 10.10 -5.62 5.66
N LEU A 270 8.89 -5.47 6.25
CA LEU A 270 7.90 -6.54 6.30
C LEU A 270 7.24 -6.83 4.94
N ASN A 271 7.03 -5.81 4.09
CA ASN A 271 6.62 -6.02 2.70
C ASN A 271 7.67 -6.82 1.93
N THR A 272 8.96 -6.48 2.07
CA THR A 272 10.06 -7.23 1.43
C THR A 272 10.10 -8.69 1.91
N TRP A 273 9.94 -8.93 3.20
CA TRP A 273 9.82 -10.29 3.75
C TRP A 273 8.61 -11.06 3.17
N GLN A 274 7.43 -10.44 3.13
CA GLN A 274 6.23 -11.06 2.55
C GLN A 274 6.42 -11.41 1.08
N ASN A 275 7.05 -10.53 0.30
CA ASN A 275 7.36 -10.75 -1.12
C ASN A 275 8.35 -11.93 -1.32
N ARG A 276 9.29 -12.14 -0.39
CA ARG A 276 10.24 -13.28 -0.45
C ARG A 276 9.60 -14.61 -0.03
N GLN A 277 8.73 -14.60 0.98
CA GLN A 277 8.06 -15.81 1.48
C GLN A 277 6.82 -16.23 0.68
N GLY A 278 6.19 -15.29 -0.03
CA GLY A 278 5.00 -15.55 -0.84
C GLY A 278 3.85 -16.17 -0.02
N MET A 279 3.32 -17.30 -0.48
CA MET A 279 2.22 -18.01 0.18
C MET A 279 2.58 -18.62 1.55
N ASN A 280 3.87 -18.73 1.89
CA ASN A 280 4.33 -19.21 3.19
C ASN A 280 4.40 -18.09 4.24
N ALA A 281 4.18 -16.82 3.85
CA ALA A 281 4.14 -15.70 4.77
C ALA A 281 2.92 -15.83 5.71
N SER A 282 3.16 -15.90 7.02
CA SER A 282 2.08 -16.00 8.02
C SER A 282 2.32 -15.10 9.22
N VAL A 283 1.24 -14.65 9.87
CA VAL A 283 1.35 -13.85 11.10
C VAL A 283 1.97 -14.66 12.25
N ASN A 284 1.79 -15.98 12.25
CA ASN A 284 2.37 -16.88 13.24
C ASN A 284 3.90 -16.94 13.11
N THR A 285 4.44 -16.85 11.88
CA THR A 285 5.89 -16.74 11.65
C THR A 285 6.44 -15.47 12.29
N LEU A 286 5.78 -14.33 12.10
CA LEU A 286 6.17 -13.05 12.71
C LEU A 286 6.14 -13.12 14.26
N LEU A 287 5.07 -13.67 14.83
CA LEU A 287 4.95 -13.85 16.29
C LEU A 287 6.02 -14.81 16.84
N GLU A 288 6.32 -15.91 16.17
CA GLU A 288 7.37 -16.85 16.58
C GLU A 288 8.76 -16.19 16.54
N THR A 289 9.07 -15.43 15.49
CA THR A 289 10.34 -14.68 15.43
C THR A 289 10.47 -13.66 16.57
N LEU A 290 9.39 -13.00 16.99
CA LEU A 290 9.41 -12.15 18.18
C LEU A 290 9.74 -12.93 19.46
N HIS A 291 9.23 -14.15 19.62
CA HIS A 291 9.64 -15.01 20.73
C HIS A 291 11.14 -15.37 20.64
N GLN A 292 11.65 -15.72 19.46
CA GLN A 292 13.06 -16.07 19.24
C GLN A 292 14.04 -14.93 19.61
N ILE A 293 13.67 -13.67 19.38
CA ILE A 293 14.51 -12.52 19.74
C ILE A 293 14.30 -12.00 21.18
N ASN A 294 13.63 -12.77 22.05
CA ASN A 294 13.28 -12.43 23.43
C ASN A 294 12.25 -11.29 23.58
N LEU A 295 11.46 -10.99 22.54
CA LEU A 295 10.34 -10.03 22.59
C LEU A 295 8.97 -10.73 22.75
N GLY A 296 8.95 -11.91 23.39
CA GLY A 296 7.73 -12.71 23.53
C GLY A 296 6.57 -12.00 24.24
N GLY A 297 6.83 -11.10 25.18
CA GLY A 297 5.77 -10.28 25.80
C GLY A 297 5.09 -9.31 24.83
N ILE A 298 5.81 -8.85 23.81
CA ILE A 298 5.30 -7.98 22.74
C ILE A 298 4.52 -8.81 21.72
N ALA A 299 4.94 -10.04 21.43
CA ALA A 299 4.19 -10.98 20.60
C ALA A 299 2.77 -11.24 21.16
N GLU A 300 2.65 -11.47 22.46
CA GLU A 300 1.36 -11.67 23.15
C GLU A 300 0.45 -10.42 23.10
N ASP A 301 1.03 -9.22 23.20
CA ASP A 301 0.29 -7.95 23.11
C ASP A 301 -0.20 -7.68 21.67
N ILE A 302 0.68 -7.84 20.67
CA ILE A 302 0.32 -7.76 19.24
C ILE A 302 -0.76 -8.79 18.90
N SER A 303 -0.61 -10.03 19.36
CA SER A 303 -1.61 -11.10 19.19
C SER A 303 -2.97 -10.70 19.75
N SER A 304 -3.00 -10.15 20.97
CA SER A 304 -4.22 -9.66 21.61
C SER A 304 -4.88 -8.51 20.81
N LYS A 305 -4.09 -7.56 20.30
CA LYS A 305 -4.55 -6.44 19.46
C LYS A 305 -5.12 -6.90 18.11
N LEU A 306 -4.47 -7.87 17.46
CA LEU A 306 -4.92 -8.44 16.18
C LEU A 306 -6.28 -9.15 16.29
N VAL A 307 -6.53 -9.81 17.43
CA VAL A 307 -7.83 -10.41 17.73
C VAL A 307 -8.86 -9.35 18.11
N GLN A 308 -8.49 -8.35 18.91
CA GLN A 308 -9.38 -7.23 19.26
C GLN A 308 -9.85 -6.42 18.04
N GLN A 309 -9.00 -6.26 17.02
CA GLN A 309 -9.34 -5.58 15.76
C GLN A 309 -10.14 -6.46 14.78
N GLY A 310 -10.41 -7.73 15.09
CA GLY A 310 -11.20 -8.62 14.24
C GLY A 310 -10.53 -8.94 12.88
N PHE A 311 -9.20 -8.94 12.85
CA PHE A 311 -8.41 -9.38 11.70
C PHE A 311 -8.09 -10.88 11.79
N PHE A 312 -7.80 -11.34 13.01
CA PHE A 312 -7.47 -12.73 13.31
C PHE A 312 -8.33 -13.24 14.47
N GLN A 313 -8.39 -14.57 14.61
CA GLN A 313 -8.97 -15.25 15.76
C GLN A 313 -7.98 -16.30 16.25
N TYR A 314 -8.03 -16.63 17.54
CA TYR A 314 -7.25 -17.76 18.05
C TYR A 314 -7.72 -19.07 17.41
N GLU A 315 -6.78 -19.90 17.02
CA GLU A 315 -7.04 -21.29 16.65
C GLU A 315 -7.66 -22.01 17.85
N VAL A 316 -8.84 -22.60 17.63
CA VAL A 316 -9.52 -23.40 18.66
C VAL A 316 -8.89 -24.78 18.63
N SER A 317 -8.17 -25.12 19.70
CA SER A 317 -7.58 -26.44 19.93
C SER A 317 -8.62 -27.51 20.20
#